data_AF-A0A3B0WZF2-F1
#
_entry.id   AF-A0A3B0WZF2-F1
#
_cell.length_a   1.000
_cell.length_b   1.000
_cell.length_c   1.000
_cell.angle_alpha   90.00
_cell.angle_beta   90.00
_cell.angle_gamma   90.00
#
_symmetry.space_group_name_H-M   'P 1'
#
loop_
_entity.id
_entity.type
_entity.pdbx_description
1 polymer ?
#
loop_
_entity_poly.entity_id
_entity_poly.type
_entity_poly.pdbx_seq_one_letter_code
_entity_poly.pdbx_strand_id
1 'polypeptide(L)'
;MLKNVVKRIIISILCYILAFSSTVNAAQNSFLSIDVLAPEISQPEYIDTVIKDTDHTVTVNVTDNAVIKQVTLYYRLMGDEKFIPLPMNIIENTHNYQVNIAAKNIKNTDMEYYIQAMDSSENESFHGHSFSPLSVTLIADAPIEPYISNELASNTLISEESNIFTNKWFWIGVGVLVVGAAATGGGSEPPATTTSLTIDAGELIIP
;
A
#
# COMPACT_ATOMS: atom_id res chain seq x y z
N MET A 1 73.43 28.12 37.41
CA MET A 1 73.13 28.63 36.06
C MET A 1 72.58 27.55 35.13
N LEU A 2 73.26 26.39 35.01
CA LEU A 2 72.86 25.27 34.14
C LEU A 2 71.42 24.74 34.38
N LYS A 3 70.99 24.58 35.64
CA LYS A 3 69.63 24.10 35.98
C LYS A 3 68.50 24.99 35.44
N ASN A 4 68.72 26.31 35.41
CA ASN A 4 67.72 27.27 34.93
C ASN A 4 67.64 27.29 33.39
N VAL A 5 68.76 27.01 32.72
CA VAL A 5 68.82 26.90 31.26
C VAL A 5 68.12 25.62 30.80
N VAL A 6 68.37 24.49 31.48
CA VAL A 6 67.71 23.20 31.17
C VAL A 6 66.19 23.30 31.36
N LYS A 7 65.71 23.94 32.44
CA LYS A 7 64.27 24.13 32.67
C LYS A 7 63.60 24.93 31.55
N ARG A 8 64.27 25.97 31.03
CA ARG A 8 63.73 26.80 29.93
C ARG A 8 63.64 26.02 28.63
N ILE A 9 64.64 25.19 28.32
CA ILE A 9 64.65 24.33 27.12
C ILE A 9 63.51 23.31 27.18
N ILE A 10 63.30 22.65 28.34
CA ILE A 10 62.21 21.68 28.51
C ILE A 10 60.84 22.35 28.31
N ILE A 11 60.63 23.54 28.87
CA ILE A 11 59.37 24.28 28.72
C ILE A 11 59.13 24.66 27.25
N SER A 12 60.15 25.13 26.54
CA SER A 12 60.03 25.46 25.12
C SER A 12 59.71 24.24 24.26
N ILE A 13 60.35 23.09 24.53
CA ILE A 13 60.05 21.82 23.83
C ILE A 13 58.62 21.38 24.12
N LEU A 14 58.18 21.45 25.39
CA LEU A 14 56.81 21.10 25.78
C LEU A 14 55.77 22.00 25.08
N CYS A 15 56.01 23.31 25.03
CA CYS A 15 55.13 24.25 24.31
C CYS A 15 55.11 23.96 22.80
N TYR A 16 56.24 23.56 22.21
CA TYR A 16 56.30 23.21 20.80
C TYR A 16 55.53 21.92 20.49
N ILE A 17 55.63 20.90 21.36
CA ILE A 17 54.86 19.65 21.23
C ILE A 17 53.36 19.91 21.38
N LEU A 18 52.96 20.74 22.35
CA LEU A 18 51.55 21.11 22.57
C LEU A 18 50.97 21.95 21.43
N ALA A 19 51.77 22.80 20.79
CA ALA A 19 51.32 23.59 19.64
C ALA A 19 51.17 22.75 18.36
N PHE A 20 51.99 21.71 18.19
CA PHE A 20 51.95 20.81 17.03
C PHE A 20 50.99 19.62 17.19
N SER A 21 50.51 19.30 18.40
CA SER A 21 49.51 18.23 18.60
C SER A 21 48.12 18.56 18.06
N SER A 22 47.83 19.83 17.74
CA SER A 22 46.53 20.28 17.23
C SER A 22 46.30 19.96 15.75
N THR A 23 47.26 19.37 15.04
CA THR A 23 47.17 19.11 13.58
C THR A 23 47.25 17.63 13.22
N VAL A 24 46.68 16.74 14.03
CA VAL A 24 46.55 15.32 13.67
C VAL A 24 45.17 14.79 14.08
N ASN A 25 44.49 14.23 13.06
CA ASN A 25 43.19 13.55 13.05
C ASN A 25 41.93 14.40 12.82
N ALA A 26 41.87 15.09 11.68
CA ALA A 26 40.62 15.16 10.89
C ALA A 26 40.55 14.02 9.85
N ALA A 27 41.30 12.94 10.06
CA ALA A 27 41.26 11.77 9.22
C ALA A 27 40.08 10.91 9.64
N GLN A 28 39.04 10.97 8.80
CA GLN A 28 38.22 9.81 8.45
C GLN A 28 37.24 9.35 9.54
N ASN A 29 36.24 10.19 9.83
CA ASN A 29 34.90 9.65 9.95
C ASN A 29 34.53 9.13 8.54
N SER A 30 34.98 7.92 8.20
CA SER A 30 34.33 7.18 7.13
C SER A 30 32.88 7.06 7.56
N PHE A 31 31.98 7.79 6.90
CA PHE A 31 30.57 7.49 7.01
C PHE A 31 30.46 6.00 6.71
N LEU A 32 30.12 5.20 7.71
CA LEU A 32 29.66 3.85 7.47
C LEU A 32 28.55 4.02 6.43
N SER A 33 28.60 3.22 5.37
CA SER A 33 27.52 3.11 4.39
C SER A 33 26.30 2.52 5.10
N ILE A 34 25.69 3.32 5.97
CA ILE A 34 24.49 2.99 6.69
C ILE A 34 23.33 3.19 5.74
N ASP A 35 22.50 2.17 5.63
CA ASP A 35 21.28 2.28 4.87
C ASP A 35 20.28 3.13 5.64
N VAL A 36 19.64 4.05 4.94
CA VAL A 36 18.64 4.97 5.49
C VAL A 36 17.32 4.90 4.73
N LEU A 37 17.23 4.03 3.72
CA LEU A 37 16.03 3.84 2.93
C LEU A 37 15.21 2.73 3.61
N ALA A 38 13.92 3.01 3.79
CA ALA A 38 13.00 2.02 4.34
C ALA A 38 12.46 1.12 3.22
N PRO A 39 12.00 -0.10 3.57
CA PRO A 39 11.35 -0.96 2.59
C PRO A 39 10.12 -0.31 1.96
N GLU A 40 9.82 -0.65 0.72
CA GLU A 40 8.54 -0.32 0.07
C GLU A 40 7.58 -1.50 0.20
N ILE A 41 6.34 -1.24 0.61
CA ILE A 41 5.28 -2.25 0.73
C ILE A 41 4.18 -1.93 -0.27
N SER A 42 3.86 -2.90 -1.13
CA SER A 42 2.75 -2.83 -2.08
C SER A 42 1.83 -4.03 -1.90
N GLN A 43 0.51 -3.82 -1.98
CA GLN A 43 -0.49 -4.88 -1.93
C GLN A 43 -1.31 -4.87 -3.22
N PRO A 44 -0.86 -5.60 -4.27
CA PRO A 44 -1.55 -5.61 -5.56
C PRO A 44 -2.97 -6.19 -5.48
N GLU A 45 -3.16 -7.19 -4.61
CA GLU A 45 -4.45 -7.84 -4.39
C GLU A 45 -4.88 -7.61 -2.94
N TYR A 46 -5.80 -6.66 -2.78
CA TYR A 46 -6.46 -6.39 -1.52
C TYR A 46 -7.80 -7.11 -1.48
N ILE A 47 -7.93 -8.09 -0.57
CA ILE A 47 -9.17 -8.81 -0.33
C ILE A 47 -9.87 -8.13 0.85
N ASP A 48 -10.95 -7.42 0.58
CA ASP A 48 -11.70 -6.61 1.56
C ASP A 48 -12.82 -7.38 2.27
N THR A 49 -12.97 -8.66 1.96
CA THR A 49 -14.01 -9.53 2.48
C THR A 49 -13.44 -10.87 2.93
N VAL A 50 -14.05 -11.46 3.96
CA VAL A 50 -13.75 -12.81 4.42
C VAL A 50 -15.06 -13.56 4.64
N ILE A 51 -15.13 -14.78 4.10
CA ILE A 51 -16.28 -15.66 4.32
C ILE A 51 -16.18 -16.24 5.72
N LYS A 52 -17.31 -16.27 6.43
CA LYS A 52 -17.39 -16.88 7.75
C LYS A 52 -16.84 -18.31 7.74
N ASP A 53 -16.12 -18.66 8.81
CA ASP A 53 -15.50 -19.97 9.01
C ASP A 53 -14.43 -20.33 7.95
N THR A 54 -13.93 -19.33 7.20
CA THR A 54 -12.78 -19.48 6.28
C THR A 54 -11.57 -18.68 6.74
N ASP A 55 -10.39 -19.13 6.35
CA ASP A 55 -9.15 -18.42 6.63
C ASP A 55 -9.02 -17.17 5.73
N HIS A 56 -8.49 -16.09 6.29
CA HIS A 56 -8.15 -14.90 5.50
C HIS A 56 -6.65 -14.88 5.20
N THR A 57 -6.29 -14.96 3.92
CA THR A 57 -4.89 -14.93 3.49
C THR A 57 -4.54 -13.52 2.99
N VAL A 58 -3.49 -12.94 3.55
CA VAL A 58 -2.96 -11.64 3.15
C VAL A 58 -1.61 -11.85 2.48
N THR A 59 -1.45 -11.29 1.28
CA THR A 59 -0.19 -11.33 0.52
C THR A 59 0.22 -9.91 0.15
N VAL A 60 1.49 -9.57 0.40
CA VAL A 60 2.07 -8.26 0.04
C VAL A 60 3.42 -8.44 -0.62
N ASN A 61 3.77 -7.48 -1.48
CA ASN A 61 5.08 -7.35 -2.07
C ASN A 61 5.92 -6.37 -1.24
N VAL A 62 7.12 -6.77 -0.85
CA VAL A 62 8.05 -5.93 -0.06
C VAL A 62 9.42 -5.90 -0.73
N THR A 63 9.87 -4.71 -1.10
CA THR A 63 11.15 -4.49 -1.81
C THR A 63 12.00 -3.44 -1.12
N ASP A 64 13.31 -3.60 -1.16
CA ASP A 64 14.28 -2.69 -0.56
C ASP A 64 15.64 -2.84 -1.27
N ASN A 65 16.54 -1.86 -1.11
CA ASN A 65 17.95 -1.99 -1.42
C ASN A 65 18.74 -2.77 -0.36
N ALA A 66 18.21 -2.93 0.86
CA ALA A 66 18.73 -3.82 1.89
C ALA A 66 17.98 -5.15 1.99
N VAL A 67 18.52 -6.05 2.82
CA VAL A 67 17.84 -7.30 3.18
C VAL A 67 16.68 -6.99 4.13
N ILE A 68 15.50 -7.50 3.79
CA ILE A 68 14.34 -7.45 4.69
C ILE A 68 14.58 -8.35 5.90
N LYS A 69 14.51 -7.77 7.09
CA LYS A 69 14.71 -8.47 8.38
C LYS A 69 13.43 -9.17 8.82
N GLN A 70 12.28 -8.49 8.71
CA GLN A 70 10.98 -9.06 9.05
C GLN A 70 9.82 -8.31 8.39
N VAL A 71 8.72 -9.00 8.18
CA VAL A 71 7.43 -8.43 7.79
C VAL A 71 6.38 -8.96 8.76
N THR A 72 5.62 -8.06 9.38
CA THR A 72 4.63 -8.42 10.41
C THR A 72 3.29 -7.78 10.06
N LEU A 73 2.25 -8.60 10.05
CA LEU A 73 0.87 -8.15 9.98
C LEU A 73 0.33 -7.97 11.40
N TYR A 74 -0.23 -6.81 11.69
CA TYR A 74 -0.88 -6.52 12.96
C TYR A 74 -2.38 -6.48 12.69
N TYR A 75 -3.15 -7.41 13.27
CA TYR A 75 -4.61 -7.44 13.10
C TYR A 75 -5.36 -7.32 14.42
N ARG A 76 -6.60 -6.88 14.36
CA ARG A 76 -7.55 -6.90 15.47
C ARG A 76 -8.96 -7.14 14.94
N LEU A 77 -9.85 -7.56 15.82
CA LEU A 77 -11.28 -7.58 15.50
C LEU A 77 -11.88 -6.19 15.75
N MET A 78 -12.96 -5.88 15.04
CA MET A 78 -13.68 -4.64 15.22
C MET A 78 -14.12 -4.48 16.69
N GLY A 79 -13.74 -3.36 17.31
CA GLY A 79 -14.00 -3.08 18.72
C GLY A 79 -12.90 -3.52 19.70
N ASP A 80 -11.91 -4.31 19.27
CA ASP A 80 -10.73 -4.58 20.08
C ASP A 80 -9.78 -3.36 20.06
N GLU A 81 -9.16 -3.04 21.20
CA GLU A 81 -8.21 -1.92 21.27
C GLU A 81 -6.82 -2.32 20.76
N LYS A 82 -6.41 -3.57 20.99
CA LYS A 82 -5.03 -4.03 20.78
C LYS A 82 -4.90 -4.86 19.52
N PHE A 83 -3.87 -4.55 18.75
CA PHE A 83 -3.46 -5.38 17.62
C PHE A 83 -2.64 -6.59 18.07
N ILE A 84 -2.85 -7.70 17.39
CA ILE A 84 -2.15 -8.97 17.53
C ILE A 84 -1.13 -9.07 16.39
N PRO A 85 0.18 -9.17 16.68
CA PRO A 85 1.20 -9.35 15.66
C PRO A 85 1.19 -10.77 15.10
N LEU A 86 1.37 -10.89 13.79
CA LEU A 86 1.45 -12.14 13.07
C LEU A 86 2.59 -12.04 12.02
N PRO A 87 3.69 -12.79 12.20
CA PRO A 87 4.81 -12.74 11.25
C PRO A 87 4.38 -13.28 9.89
N MET A 88 4.77 -12.59 8.83
CA MET A 88 4.54 -13.02 7.45
C MET A 88 5.75 -13.82 6.95
N ASN A 89 5.50 -14.85 6.15
CA ASN A 89 6.54 -15.69 5.58
C ASN A 89 6.79 -15.31 4.11
N ILE A 90 8.05 -15.28 3.71
CA ILE A 90 8.41 -15.06 2.30
C ILE A 90 7.99 -16.27 1.45
N ILE A 91 7.40 -16.00 0.30
CA ILE A 91 7.18 -16.99 -0.75
C ILE A 91 8.51 -17.15 -1.50
N GLU A 92 9.06 -18.36 -1.49
CA GLU A 92 10.41 -18.65 -1.99
C GLU A 92 10.69 -18.05 -3.37
N ASN A 93 11.89 -17.46 -3.51
CA ASN A 93 12.36 -16.82 -4.75
C ASN A 93 11.46 -15.68 -5.27
N THR A 94 10.68 -15.04 -4.40
CA THR A 94 9.89 -13.84 -4.72
C THR A 94 10.12 -12.74 -3.68
N HIS A 95 9.55 -11.56 -3.93
CA HIS A 95 9.45 -10.47 -2.94
C HIS A 95 8.09 -10.47 -2.22
N ASN A 96 7.33 -11.56 -2.34
CA ASN A 96 6.00 -11.65 -1.76
C ASN A 96 6.07 -12.30 -0.38
N TYR A 97 5.40 -11.68 0.58
CA TYR A 97 5.22 -12.16 1.93
C TYR A 97 3.75 -12.53 2.11
N GLN A 98 3.49 -13.65 2.78
CA GLN A 98 2.16 -14.17 3.00
C GLN A 98 1.95 -14.55 4.45
N VAL A 99 0.72 -14.34 4.91
CA VAL A 99 0.25 -14.82 6.20
C VAL A 99 -1.21 -15.24 6.12
N ASN A 100 -1.57 -16.26 6.90
CA ASN A 100 -2.93 -16.75 7.02
C ASN A 100 -3.46 -16.45 8.43
N ILE A 101 -4.59 -15.74 8.47
CA ILE A 101 -5.35 -15.49 9.68
C ILE A 101 -6.43 -16.56 9.77
N ALA A 102 -6.21 -17.51 10.68
CA ALA A 102 -7.09 -18.67 10.82
C ALA A 102 -8.54 -18.28 11.14
N ALA A 103 -9.49 -18.98 10.53
CA ALA A 103 -10.94 -18.75 10.70
C ALA A 103 -11.37 -18.66 12.18
N LYS A 104 -10.79 -19.50 13.05
CA LYS A 104 -11.07 -19.53 14.49
C LYS A 104 -10.77 -18.20 15.22
N ASN A 105 -9.93 -17.36 14.64
CA ASN A 105 -9.55 -16.06 15.20
C ASN A 105 -10.47 -14.93 14.69
N ILE A 106 -11.19 -15.15 13.59
CA ILE A 106 -12.11 -14.20 12.96
C ILE A 106 -13.50 -14.41 13.60
N LYS A 107 -13.73 -13.83 14.78
CA LYS A 107 -14.88 -14.15 15.65
C LYS A 107 -16.19 -13.46 15.23
N ASN A 108 -16.79 -13.89 14.13
CA ASN A 108 -18.11 -13.41 13.66
C ASN A 108 -18.25 -11.88 13.56
N THR A 109 -17.14 -11.16 13.39
CA THR A 109 -17.11 -9.69 13.27
C THR A 109 -16.04 -9.29 12.26
N ASP A 110 -16.13 -8.06 11.77
CA ASP A 110 -15.16 -7.48 10.87
C ASP A 110 -13.79 -7.39 11.54
N MET A 111 -12.74 -7.30 10.73
CA MET A 111 -11.39 -7.19 11.23
C MET A 111 -10.65 -6.04 10.57
N GLU A 112 -9.63 -5.56 11.27
CA GLU A 112 -8.78 -4.48 10.83
C GLU A 112 -7.33 -4.91 10.89
N TYR A 113 -6.51 -4.49 9.94
CA TYR A 113 -5.08 -4.76 9.98
C TYR A 113 -4.22 -3.65 9.40
N TYR A 114 -2.94 -3.67 9.74
CA TYR A 114 -1.89 -2.95 9.02
C TYR A 114 -0.64 -3.83 8.97
N ILE A 115 0.28 -3.50 8.09
CA ILE A 115 1.51 -4.28 7.89
C ILE A 115 2.71 -3.38 8.16
N GLN A 116 3.73 -3.95 8.78
CA GLN A 116 5.03 -3.32 8.99
C GLN A 116 6.11 -4.17 8.32
N ALA A 117 7.00 -3.52 7.57
CA ALA A 117 8.23 -4.11 7.10
C ALA A 117 9.42 -3.43 7.78
N MET A 118 10.45 -4.20 8.08
CA MET A 118 11.70 -3.72 8.66
C MET A 118 12.87 -4.34 7.92
N ASP A 119 13.84 -3.53 7.55
CA ASP A 119 15.09 -3.97 6.93
C ASP A 119 16.15 -4.38 7.97
N SER A 120 17.33 -4.80 7.50
CA SER A 120 18.47 -5.14 8.35
C SER A 120 19.10 -3.95 9.08
N SER A 121 18.82 -2.73 8.62
CA SER A 121 19.33 -1.46 9.16
C SER A 121 18.33 -0.78 10.11
N GLU A 122 17.23 -1.46 10.42
CA GLU A 122 16.14 -1.00 11.29
C GLU A 122 15.31 0.17 10.72
N ASN A 123 15.35 0.37 9.40
CA ASN A 123 14.42 1.23 8.71
C ASN A 123 13.06 0.52 8.61
N GLU A 124 11.99 1.25 8.94
CA GLU A 124 10.63 0.72 9.00
C GLU A 124 9.70 1.42 8.01
N SER A 125 8.77 0.66 7.45
CA SER A 125 7.67 1.18 6.66
C SER A 125 6.36 0.46 6.98
N PHE A 126 5.25 1.10 6.61
CA PHE A 126 3.92 0.63 6.96
C PHE A 126 2.97 0.67 5.75
N HIS A 127 2.11 -0.35 5.65
CA HIS A 127 0.95 -0.37 4.77
C HIS A 127 -0.30 -0.31 5.64
N GLY A 128 -1.01 0.83 5.58
CA GLY A 128 -1.96 1.24 6.61
C GLY A 128 -1.24 1.65 7.91
N HIS A 129 -2.02 1.99 8.94
CA HIS A 129 -1.47 2.35 10.25
C HIS A 129 -2.40 1.91 11.39
N SER A 130 -1.89 1.86 12.62
CA SER A 130 -2.71 1.57 13.80
C SER A 130 -3.85 2.58 14.02
N PHE A 131 -3.70 3.82 13.54
CA PHE A 131 -4.72 4.88 13.60
C PHE A 131 -5.57 5.00 12.32
N SER A 132 -5.24 4.25 11.27
CA SER A 132 -5.98 4.19 10.01
C SER A 132 -5.75 2.82 9.37
N PRO A 133 -6.28 1.75 9.96
CA PRO A 133 -6.05 0.39 9.49
C PRO A 133 -6.85 0.10 8.22
N LEU A 134 -6.48 -0.97 7.52
CA LEU A 134 -7.26 -1.55 6.45
C LEU A 134 -8.40 -2.40 7.04
N SER A 135 -9.58 -2.36 6.44
CA SER A 135 -10.80 -3.01 6.95
C SER A 135 -11.24 -4.18 6.08
N VAL A 136 -11.48 -5.33 6.70
CA VAL A 136 -12.00 -6.54 6.05
C VAL A 136 -13.36 -6.86 6.64
N THR A 137 -14.36 -6.96 5.77
CA THR A 137 -15.75 -7.21 6.14
C THR A 137 -16.02 -8.71 6.20
N LEU A 138 -16.67 -9.17 7.27
CA LEU A 138 -17.11 -10.55 7.38
C LEU A 138 -18.44 -10.75 6.63
N ILE A 139 -18.49 -11.74 5.73
CA ILE A 139 -19.70 -12.14 5.02
C ILE A 139 -20.14 -13.55 5.45
N ALA A 140 -21.44 -13.73 5.65
CA ALA A 140 -22.01 -14.95 6.24
C ALA A 140 -21.98 -16.17 5.31
N ASP A 141 -21.85 -15.98 3.99
CA ASP A 141 -21.76 -17.05 2.98
C ASP A 141 -21.00 -16.54 1.74
N ALA A 142 -20.28 -17.44 1.07
CA ALA A 142 -19.77 -17.19 -0.28
C ALA A 142 -20.97 -16.87 -1.20
N PRO A 143 -20.89 -15.88 -2.11
CA PRO A 143 -21.86 -15.78 -3.18
C PRO A 143 -21.97 -17.13 -3.87
N ILE A 144 -23.17 -17.70 -3.91
CA ILE A 144 -23.45 -18.95 -4.63
C ILE A 144 -23.17 -18.63 -6.10
N GLU A 145 -21.99 -18.99 -6.62
CA GLU A 145 -21.80 -19.02 -8.06
C GLU A 145 -22.85 -20.00 -8.60
N PRO A 146 -23.70 -19.60 -9.57
CA PRO A 146 -24.65 -20.53 -10.16
C PRO A 146 -23.85 -21.62 -10.86
N TYR A 147 -23.82 -22.82 -10.26
CA TYR A 147 -23.39 -24.04 -10.93
C TYR A 147 -24.30 -24.23 -12.15
N ILE A 148 -23.83 -23.81 -13.33
CA ILE A 148 -24.40 -24.28 -14.58
C ILE A 148 -23.99 -25.75 -14.69
N SER A 149 -24.89 -26.65 -14.29
CA SER A 149 -24.76 -28.07 -14.57
C SER A 149 -24.89 -28.25 -16.08
N ASN A 150 -23.76 -28.33 -16.79
CA ASN A 150 -23.74 -28.82 -18.15
C ASN A 150 -23.99 -30.34 -18.13
N GLU A 151 -25.26 -30.71 -18.13
CA GLU A 151 -25.66 -32.06 -18.53
C GLU A 151 -25.37 -32.21 -20.03
N LEU A 152 -24.48 -33.15 -20.32
CA LEU A 152 -23.95 -33.47 -21.63
C LEU A 152 -25.07 -33.93 -22.58
N ALA A 153 -25.63 -33.00 -23.36
CA ALA A 153 -26.41 -33.32 -24.55
C ALA A 153 -25.57 -33.04 -25.80
N SER A 154 -25.27 -34.14 -26.48
CA SER A 154 -24.57 -34.28 -27.75
C SER A 154 -24.91 -33.27 -28.84
N ASN A 155 -23.86 -32.98 -29.62
CA ASN A 155 -23.85 -32.62 -31.04
C ASN A 155 -24.46 -31.27 -31.44
N THR A 156 -23.60 -30.35 -31.90
CA THR A 156 -23.41 -30.07 -33.33
C THR A 156 -22.39 -28.94 -33.48
N LEU A 157 -21.29 -29.22 -34.20
CA LEU A 157 -20.41 -28.20 -34.75
C LEU A 157 -21.17 -27.39 -35.80
N ILE A 158 -21.19 -26.06 -35.70
CA ILE A 158 -21.13 -25.10 -36.83
C ILE A 158 -20.88 -23.68 -36.28
N SER A 159 -19.85 -23.06 -36.87
CA SER A 159 -19.54 -21.65 -37.12
C SER A 159 -19.35 -20.61 -36.00
N GLU A 160 -18.20 -19.95 -36.13
CA GLU A 160 -17.86 -18.62 -35.63
C GLU A 160 -19.03 -17.64 -35.72
N GLU A 161 -19.41 -17.03 -34.60
CA GLU A 161 -19.76 -15.62 -34.55
C GLU A 161 -19.26 -14.99 -33.25
N SER A 162 -18.66 -13.82 -33.41
CA SER A 162 -18.00 -13.00 -32.40
C SER A 162 -18.95 -12.59 -31.28
N ASN A 163 -18.71 -13.08 -30.06
CA ASN A 163 -19.23 -12.50 -28.82
C ASN A 163 -18.28 -11.40 -28.32
N ILE A 164 -18.13 -10.37 -29.14
CA ILE A 164 -17.98 -9.00 -28.66
C ILE A 164 -19.24 -8.67 -27.83
N PHE A 165 -19.13 -7.89 -26.77
CA PHE A 165 -20.22 -7.49 -25.85
C PHE A 165 -20.46 -8.38 -24.62
N THR A 166 -19.46 -8.43 -23.74
CA THR A 166 -19.71 -8.65 -22.30
C THR A 166 -18.88 -7.68 -21.47
N ASN A 167 -19.09 -6.37 -21.65
CA ASN A 167 -18.60 -5.34 -20.74
C ASN A 167 -19.58 -4.15 -20.71
N LYS A 168 -20.22 -3.90 -19.56
CA LYS A 168 -21.27 -2.90 -19.32
C LYS A 168 -20.81 -1.43 -19.38
N TRP A 169 -19.65 -1.11 -19.96
CA TRP A 169 -19.09 0.26 -20.00
C TRP A 169 -18.95 0.83 -21.44
N PHE A 170 -19.32 0.11 -22.50
CA PHE A 170 -19.04 0.60 -23.87
C PHE A 170 -20.07 1.59 -24.47
N TRP A 171 -21.22 1.82 -23.82
CA TRP A 171 -22.34 2.59 -24.43
C TRP A 171 -22.37 4.10 -24.14
N ILE A 172 -21.38 4.67 -23.46
CA ILE A 172 -21.37 6.11 -23.10
C ILE A 172 -20.68 6.98 -24.18
N GLY A 173 -20.03 6.39 -25.18
CA GLY A 173 -19.17 7.14 -26.12
C GLY A 173 -19.66 7.31 -27.58
N VAL A 174 -20.71 6.62 -28.04
CA VAL A 174 -21.01 6.48 -29.50
C VAL A 174 -22.32 7.16 -29.94
N GLY A 175 -23.04 7.83 -29.04
CA GLY A 175 -24.36 8.42 -29.29
C GLY A 175 -24.43 9.81 -29.95
N VAL A 176 -23.33 10.39 -30.47
CA VAL A 176 -23.31 11.80 -30.94
C VAL A 176 -22.96 11.98 -32.43
N LEU A 177 -22.75 10.93 -33.22
CA LEU A 177 -22.16 11.10 -34.57
C LEU A 177 -23.03 10.82 -35.80
N VAL A 178 -24.36 10.72 -35.70
CA VAL A 178 -25.20 10.58 -36.91
C VAL A 178 -26.55 11.27 -36.79
N VAL A 179 -26.61 12.59 -36.99
CA VAL A 179 -27.73 13.25 -37.69
C VAL A 179 -27.22 14.50 -38.43
N GLY A 180 -27.29 14.47 -39.76
CA GLY A 180 -27.69 15.63 -40.56
C GLY A 180 -26.57 16.52 -41.14
N ALA A 181 -26.07 16.15 -42.31
CA ALA A 181 -25.56 17.13 -43.26
C ALA A 181 -26.72 17.91 -43.93
N ALA A 182 -26.42 19.16 -44.32
CA ALA A 182 -27.16 20.08 -45.19
C ALA A 182 -28.16 21.07 -44.52
N ALA A 183 -27.70 22.31 -44.29
CA ALA A 183 -28.29 23.52 -44.85
C ALA A 183 -27.50 24.79 -44.43
N THR A 184 -27.05 25.52 -45.45
CA THR A 184 -26.79 26.97 -45.55
C THR A 184 -27.05 27.87 -44.32
N GLY A 185 -26.00 28.62 -43.92
CA GLY A 185 -26.12 30.05 -43.61
C GLY A 185 -26.31 30.49 -42.14
N GLY A 186 -25.31 31.21 -41.61
CA GLY A 186 -25.51 32.42 -40.79
C GLY A 186 -25.55 32.27 -39.26
N GLY A 187 -24.63 32.98 -38.59
CA GLY A 187 -25.00 33.82 -37.44
C GLY A 187 -24.71 33.32 -36.02
N SER A 188 -23.80 34.06 -35.36
CA SER A 188 -23.80 34.48 -33.95
C SER A 188 -23.68 33.45 -32.81
N GLU A 189 -22.51 33.52 -32.14
CA GLU A 189 -22.32 33.77 -30.69
C GLU A 189 -22.95 32.81 -29.66
N PRO A 190 -22.16 32.11 -28.81
CA PRO A 190 -22.70 31.38 -27.68
C PRO A 190 -22.78 32.27 -26.41
N PRO A 191 -23.96 32.43 -25.79
CA PRO A 191 -24.04 32.84 -24.40
C PRO A 191 -23.93 31.63 -23.48
N ALA A 192 -23.29 31.84 -22.33
CA ALA A 192 -23.29 30.91 -21.21
C ALA A 192 -24.71 30.73 -20.66
N THR A 193 -25.12 29.50 -20.35
CA THR A 193 -26.20 29.26 -19.38
C THR A 193 -25.99 27.94 -18.65
N THR A 194 -25.62 28.15 -17.39
CA THR A 194 -25.80 27.34 -16.19
C THR A 194 -27.09 26.52 -16.19
N THR A 195 -27.02 25.24 -15.84
CA THR A 195 -28.18 24.49 -15.33
C THR A 195 -27.86 23.86 -13.98
N SER A 196 -28.70 24.25 -13.02
CA SER A 196 -28.70 23.96 -11.61
C SER A 196 -29.20 22.55 -11.30
N LEU A 197 -28.60 21.93 -10.27
CA LEU A 197 -29.12 20.72 -9.64
C LEU A 197 -30.24 21.13 -8.67
N THR A 198 -31.48 20.72 -8.97
CA THR A 198 -32.61 20.80 -8.04
C THR A 198 -32.55 19.59 -7.11
N ILE A 199 -32.39 19.84 -5.81
CA ILE A 199 -32.53 18.83 -4.76
C ILE A 199 -33.96 18.95 -4.21
N ASP A 200 -34.74 17.90 -4.37
CA ASP A 200 -36.09 17.75 -3.82
C ASP A 200 -35.99 17.49 -2.31
N ALA A 201 -36.51 18.43 -1.50
CA ALA A 201 -36.59 18.30 -0.05
C ALA A 201 -38.03 17.97 0.32
N GLY A 202 -38.26 16.72 0.73
CA GLY A 202 -39.53 16.23 1.22
C GLY A 202 -40.03 17.04 2.42
N GLU A 203 -41.29 17.43 2.34
CA GLU A 203 -42.06 18.20 3.33
C GLU A 203 -42.31 17.37 4.60
N LEU A 204 -41.94 17.92 5.77
CA LEU A 204 -42.32 17.43 7.10
C LEU A 204 -43.47 18.30 7.63
N ILE A 205 -44.68 17.75 7.66
CA ILE A 205 -45.83 18.33 8.35
C ILE A 205 -45.84 17.80 9.78
N ILE A 206 -45.83 18.69 10.78
CA ILE A 206 -46.00 18.34 12.20
C ILE A 206 -47.27 19.09 12.70
N PRO A 207 -48.16 18.43 13.47
CA PRO A 207 -49.37 19.03 14.02
C PRO A 207 -49.13 20.09 15.11
#